data_AF-A0A7W1LDG5-F1
#
_entry.id   AF-A0A7W1LDG5-F1
#
_cell.length_a   1.000
_cell.length_b   1.000
_cell.length_c   1.000
_cell.angle_alpha   90.00
_cell.angle_beta   90.00
_cell.angle_gamma   90.00
#
_symmetry.space_group_name_H-M   'P 1'
#
loop_
_entity.id
_entity.type
_entity.pdbx_description
1 polymer ?
#
loop_
_entity_poly.entity_id
_entity_poly.type
_entity_poly.pdbx_seq_one_letter_code
_entity_poly.pdbx_strand_id
1 'polypeptide(L)'
;MNSLFRKKSIAQIQADAAAGFSDAETVAGDNVGLRRSLGTFDLTMLGIAAIVGAGIFALVGEASNKGGPGVVLLFIFASVACGFAALCYAEFASKIPIAGSAYTYA
;
A
#
# COMPACT_ATOMS: atom_id res chain seq x y z
N MET A 1 -11.03 -14.00 10.48
CA MET A 1 -9.94 -14.64 9.72
C MET A 1 -10.51 -15.69 8.75
N ASN A 2 -11.46 -15.28 7.88
CA ASN A 2 -12.33 -16.25 7.17
C ASN A 2 -12.62 -15.80 5.71
N SER A 3 -11.58 -15.62 4.87
CA SER A 3 -11.79 -15.11 3.51
C SER A 3 -10.63 -15.43 2.53
N LEU A 4 -10.00 -16.60 2.62
CA LEU A 4 -9.08 -17.06 1.57
C LEU A 4 -9.81 -17.37 0.25
N PHE A 5 -11.15 -17.54 0.29
CA PHE A 5 -12.00 -17.74 -0.88
C PHE A 5 -13.13 -16.73 -0.92
N ARG A 6 -12.80 -15.44 -1.03
CA ARG A 6 -13.76 -14.36 -1.27
C ARG A 6 -14.31 -14.47 -2.71
N LYS A 7 -15.07 -15.52 -3.00
CA LYS A 7 -15.73 -15.71 -4.30
C LYS A 7 -16.96 -14.81 -4.37
N LYS A 8 -16.96 -13.89 -5.32
CA LYS A 8 -18.11 -13.02 -5.61
C LYS A 8 -19.21 -13.88 -6.25
N SER A 9 -20.39 -13.93 -5.65
CA SER A 9 -21.52 -14.65 -6.28
C SER A 9 -22.04 -13.87 -7.48
N ILE A 10 -22.58 -14.55 -8.48
CA ILE A 10 -23.16 -13.91 -9.68
C ILE A 10 -24.24 -12.90 -9.30
N ALA A 11 -25.04 -13.22 -8.28
CA ALA A 11 -26.05 -12.30 -7.73
C ALA A 11 -25.43 -11.00 -7.17
N GLN A 12 -24.28 -11.09 -6.50
CA GLN A 12 -23.55 -9.91 -6.03
C GLN A 12 -22.92 -9.11 -7.17
N ILE A 13 -22.45 -9.76 -8.24
CA ILE A 13 -21.92 -9.08 -9.43
C ILE A 13 -23.03 -8.28 -10.13
N GLN A 14 -24.21 -8.89 -10.30
CA GLN A 14 -25.37 -8.21 -10.89
C GLN A 14 -25.89 -7.07 -10.01
N ALA A 15 -25.89 -7.27 -8.68
CA ALA A 15 -26.26 -6.22 -7.74
C ALA A 15 -25.27 -5.05 -7.72
N ASP A 16 -23.96 -5.32 -7.77
CA ASP A 16 -22.92 -4.30 -7.84
C ASP A 16 -22.98 -3.53 -9.17
N ALA A 17 -23.21 -4.22 -10.30
CA ALA A 17 -23.40 -3.59 -11.60
C ALA A 17 -24.67 -2.70 -11.65
N ALA A 18 -25.78 -3.15 -11.04
CA ALA A 18 -27.00 -2.35 -10.92
C ALA A 18 -26.84 -1.14 -10.00
N ALA A 19 -25.96 -1.23 -8.99
CA ALA A 19 -25.61 -0.14 -8.09
C ALA A 19 -24.52 0.80 -8.65
N GLY A 20 -24.05 0.57 -9.88
CA GLY A 20 -23.05 1.42 -10.55
C GLY A 20 -21.62 1.21 -10.05
N PHE A 21 -21.30 0.05 -9.47
CA PHE A 21 -19.93 -0.37 -9.12
C PHE A 21 -19.42 -1.38 -10.17
N SER A 22 -18.33 -1.05 -10.86
CA SER A 22 -17.65 -1.94 -11.82
C SER A 22 -16.28 -2.35 -11.29
N ASP A 23 -15.90 -3.62 -11.48
CA ASP A 23 -14.55 -4.13 -11.19
C ASP A 23 -13.61 -3.99 -12.41
N ALA A 24 -14.09 -3.47 -13.54
CA ALA A 24 -13.28 -3.24 -14.75
C ALA A 24 -12.56 -1.89 -14.69
N GLU A 25 -11.37 -1.79 -15.29
CA GLU A 25 -10.68 -0.51 -15.52
C GLU A 25 -11.59 0.41 -16.35
N THR A 26 -12.29 1.34 -15.69
CA THR A 26 -13.10 2.35 -16.36
C THR A 26 -12.20 3.38 -17.02
N VAL A 27 -12.40 3.56 -18.32
CA VAL A 27 -11.87 4.70 -19.09
C VAL A 27 -12.42 5.99 -18.47
N ALA A 28 -11.54 6.98 -18.28
CA ALA A 28 -11.88 8.26 -17.65
C ALA A 28 -13.12 8.90 -18.30
N GLY A 29 -14.26 8.92 -17.60
CA GLY A 29 -15.50 9.55 -18.09
C GLY A 29 -16.80 9.00 -17.51
N ASP A 30 -16.81 7.78 -16.98
CA ASP A 30 -18.01 7.15 -16.41
C ASP A 30 -18.07 7.30 -14.88
N ASN A 31 -19.22 7.74 -14.34
CA ASN A 31 -19.45 8.00 -12.91
C ASN A 31 -19.62 6.69 -12.10
N VAL A 32 -18.67 5.77 -12.24
CA VAL A 32 -18.68 4.47 -11.55
C VAL A 32 -17.79 4.59 -10.32
N GLY A 33 -18.38 4.36 -9.14
CA GLY A 33 -17.65 4.42 -7.87
C GLY A 33 -16.81 3.16 -7.63
N LEU A 34 -15.74 3.28 -6.84
CA LEU A 34 -14.97 2.13 -6.33
C LEU A 34 -15.59 1.62 -5.02
N ARG A 35 -15.80 0.31 -4.91
CA ARG A 35 -16.29 -0.31 -3.68
C ARG A 35 -15.15 -0.42 -2.65
N ARG A 36 -15.30 0.25 -1.50
CA ARG A 36 -14.37 0.13 -0.36
C ARG A 36 -14.44 -1.29 0.23
N SER A 37 -13.50 -2.15 -0.17
CA SER A 37 -13.47 -3.58 0.20
C SER A 37 -12.18 -4.01 0.90
N LEU A 38 -11.17 -3.14 0.93
CA LEU A 38 -9.89 -3.41 1.58
C LEU A 38 -10.02 -3.21 3.09
N GLY A 39 -9.63 -4.24 3.85
CA GLY A 39 -9.49 -4.16 5.29
C GLY A 39 -8.08 -3.78 5.73
N THR A 40 -7.84 -3.70 7.04
CA THR A 40 -6.53 -3.37 7.62
C THR A 40 -5.44 -4.35 7.15
N PHE A 41 -5.75 -5.65 7.09
CA PHE A 41 -4.78 -6.66 6.62
C PHE A 41 -4.42 -6.46 5.14
N ASP A 42 -5.41 -6.19 4.29
CA ASP A 42 -5.20 -5.95 2.86
C ASP A 42 -4.34 -4.68 2.65
N LEU A 43 -4.59 -3.62 3.42
CA LEU A 43 -3.78 -2.39 3.41
C LEU A 43 -2.34 -2.62 3.90
N THR A 44 -2.15 -3.43 4.95
CA THR A 44 -0.79 -3.75 5.42
C THR A 44 -0.01 -4.56 4.41
N MET A 45 -0.64 -5.53 3.75
CA MET A 45 -0.01 -6.32 2.68
C MET A 45 0.31 -5.46 1.46
N LEU A 46 -0.58 -4.53 1.10
CA LEU A 46 -0.33 -3.52 0.07
C LEU A 46 0.93 -2.70 0.40
N GLY A 47 1.07 -2.24 1.64
CA GLY A 47 2.25 -1.50 2.10
C GLY A 47 3.55 -2.31 2.02
N ILE A 48 3.53 -3.57 2.48
CA ILE A 48 4.70 -4.46 2.40
C ILE A 48 5.10 -4.70 0.95
N ALA A 49 4.14 -4.96 0.07
CA ALA A 49 4.38 -5.17 -1.36
C ALA A 49 4.95 -3.91 -2.03
N ALA A 50 4.55 -2.71 -1.59
CA ALA A 50 5.08 -1.46 -2.11
C ALA A 50 6.51 -1.16 -1.62
N ILE A 51 6.89 -1.61 -0.42
CA ILE A 51 8.22 -1.36 0.18
C ILE A 51 9.25 -2.39 -0.32
N VAL A 52 8.89 -3.66 -0.40
CA VAL A 52 9.80 -4.74 -0.79
C VAL A 52 9.87 -4.82 -2.31
N GLY A 53 10.88 -4.16 -2.90
CA GLY A 53 11.10 -4.11 -4.34
C GLY A 53 12.55 -4.39 -4.75
N ALA A 54 12.90 -4.05 -6.00
CA ALA A 54 14.23 -4.27 -6.56
C ALA A 54 15.37 -3.59 -5.76
N GLY A 55 15.06 -2.50 -5.04
CA GLY A 55 16.02 -1.73 -4.28
C GLY A 55 16.80 -2.55 -3.25
N ILE A 56 16.15 -3.42 -2.49
CA ILE A 56 16.85 -4.20 -1.45
C ILE A 56 17.85 -5.19 -2.06
N PHE A 57 17.53 -5.78 -3.21
CA PHE A 57 18.38 -6.79 -3.86
C PHE A 57 19.62 -6.19 -4.51
N ALA A 58 19.55 -4.94 -4.99
CA ALA A 58 20.68 -4.24 -5.59
C ALA A 58 21.52 -3.48 -4.55
N LEU A 59 20.87 -2.69 -3.68
CA LEU A 59 21.57 -1.75 -2.81
C LEU A 59 22.31 -2.43 -1.65
N VAL A 60 21.80 -3.56 -1.13
CA VAL A 60 22.45 -4.25 0.01
C VAL A 60 23.84 -4.77 -0.37
N GLY A 61 23.99 -5.33 -1.57
CA GLY A 61 25.27 -5.83 -2.07
C GLY A 61 26.29 -4.72 -2.23
N GLU A 62 25.89 -3.60 -2.85
CA GLU A 62 26.75 -2.44 -3.01
C GLU A 62 27.13 -1.80 -1.66
N ALA A 63 26.16 -1.64 -0.77
CA ALA A 63 26.38 -1.08 0.56
C ALA A 63 27.28 -1.97 1.42
N SER A 64 27.17 -3.30 1.31
CA SER A 64 28.03 -4.25 2.01
C SER A 64 29.46 -4.23 1.46
N ASN A 65 29.62 -4.12 0.13
CA ASN A 65 30.93 -4.04 -0.50
C ASN A 65 31.67 -2.74 -0.14
N LYS A 66 30.96 -1.61 -0.05
CA LYS A 66 31.55 -0.31 0.31
C LYS A 66 31.70 -0.10 1.82
N GLY A 67 30.73 -0.55 2.62
CA GLY A 67 30.63 -0.28 4.06
C GLY A 67 31.10 -1.43 4.97
N GLY A 68 31.39 -2.60 4.42
CA GLY A 68 31.80 -3.77 5.19
C GLY A 68 30.69 -4.31 6.11
N PRO A 69 31.03 -5.11 7.15
CA PRO A 69 30.04 -5.75 8.02
C PRO A 69 29.21 -4.75 8.87
N GLY A 70 29.64 -3.50 8.96
CA GLY A 70 28.92 -2.42 9.66
C GLY A 70 27.62 -1.99 9.00
N VAL A 71 27.33 -2.46 7.77
CA VAL A 71 26.11 -2.09 7.03
C VAL A 71 24.83 -2.46 7.79
N VAL A 72 24.86 -3.51 8.61
CA VAL A 72 23.72 -3.92 9.45
C VAL A 72 23.35 -2.83 10.45
N LEU A 73 24.34 -2.18 11.06
CA LEU A 73 24.11 -1.07 11.98
C LEU A 73 23.51 0.14 11.24
N LEU A 74 23.99 0.43 10.03
CA LEU A 74 23.43 1.50 9.19
C LEU A 74 21.95 1.24 8.86
N PHE A 75 21.58 0.01 8.51
CA PHE A 75 20.19 -0.36 8.26
C PHE A 75 19.31 -0.22 9.51
N ILE A 76 19.83 -0.56 10.69
CA ILE A 76 19.10 -0.35 11.96
C ILE A 76 18.82 1.15 12.17
N PHE A 77 19.83 2.01 12.10
CA PHE A 77 19.61 3.45 12.25
C PHE A 77 18.69 4.03 11.17
N ALA A 78 18.83 3.61 9.91
CA ALA A 78 17.96 4.03 8.83
C ALA A 78 16.50 3.60 9.05
N SER A 79 16.28 2.38 9.54
CA SER A 79 14.92 1.88 9.86
C SER A 79 14.26 2.69 10.98
N VAL A 80 15.01 3.11 12.00
CA VAL A 80 14.50 3.97 13.07
C VAL A 80 14.10 5.33 12.52
N ALA A 81 14.95 5.92 11.67
CA ALA A 81 14.63 7.20 11.00
C ALA A 81 13.38 7.10 10.12
N CYS A 82 13.27 6.04 9.30
CA CYS A 82 12.06 5.74 8.53
C CYS A 82 10.83 5.51 9.42
N GLY A 83 10.99 4.90 10.59
CA GLY A 83 9.92 4.69 11.56
C GLY A 83 9.31 6.00 12.04
N PHE A 84 10.13 6.99 12.37
CA PHE A 84 9.64 8.32 12.74
C PHE A 84 8.89 8.99 11.58
N ALA A 85 9.41 8.91 10.36
CA ALA A 85 8.71 9.43 9.18
C ALA A 85 7.36 8.73 8.97
N ALA A 86 7.31 7.40 9.11
CA ALA A 86 6.09 6.62 8.98
C ALA A 86 5.02 7.03 10.00
N LEU A 87 5.41 7.36 11.24
CA LEU A 87 4.48 7.87 12.25
C LEU A 87 3.87 9.21 11.84
N CYS A 88 4.66 10.15 11.31
CA CYS A 88 4.15 11.42 10.79
C CYS A 88 3.15 11.19 9.64
N TYR A 89 3.47 10.28 8.71
CA TYR A 89 2.55 9.93 7.61
C TYR A 89 1.28 9.23 8.11
N ALA A 90 1.37 8.39 9.15
CA ALA A 90 0.20 7.74 9.74
C ALA A 90 -0.75 8.77 10.39
N GLU A 91 -0.21 9.82 11.02
CA GLU A 91 -1.01 10.91 11.58
C GLU A 91 -1.74 11.69 10.47
N PHE A 92 -1.05 12.03 9.37
CA PHE A 92 -1.67 12.75 8.25
C PHE A 92 -2.72 11.90 7.54
N ALA A 93 -2.43 10.61 7.28
CA ALA A 93 -3.38 9.68 6.66
C ALA A 93 -4.64 9.47 7.51
N SER A 94 -4.53 9.58 8.84
CA SER A 94 -5.68 9.47 9.75
C SER A 94 -6.54 10.74 9.77
N LYS A 95 -5.94 11.92 9.58
CA LYS A 95 -6.66 13.21 9.60
C LYS A 95 -7.28 13.58 8.25
N ILE A 96 -6.70 13.14 7.15
CA ILE A 96 -7.07 13.58 5.80
C ILE A 96 -7.42 12.34 4.96
N PRO A 97 -8.68 11.86 5.00
CA PRO A 97 -9.10 10.59 4.38
C PRO A 97 -9.37 10.75 2.87
N ILE A 98 -8.40 11.31 2.15
CA ILE A 98 -8.39 11.46 0.70
C ILE A 98 -7.34 10.55 0.09
N ALA A 99 -7.60 10.03 -1.11
CA ALA A 99 -6.62 9.26 -1.85
C ALA A 99 -5.47 10.21 -2.25
N GLY A 100 -4.33 10.07 -1.58
CA GLY A 100 -3.22 11.01 -1.69
C GLY A 100 -1.91 10.47 -1.15
N SER A 101 -0.82 11.11 -1.54
CA SER A 101 0.53 10.86 -1.03
C SER A 101 1.13 12.19 -0.54
N ALA A 102 2.44 12.31 -0.41
CA ALA A 102 3.12 13.49 0.12
C ALA A 102 2.61 14.83 -0.45
N TYR A 103 2.34 14.92 -1.76
CA TYR A 103 1.81 16.13 -2.41
C TYR A 103 0.44 16.57 -1.90
N THR A 104 -0.34 15.64 -1.38
CA THR A 104 -1.69 15.88 -0.89
C THR A 104 -1.68 16.27 0.59
N TYR A 105 -0.59 15.98 1.30
CA TYR A 105 -0.43 16.26 2.74
C TYR A 105 0.44 17.50 3.02
N ALA A 106 1.13 18.04 2.01
CA ALA A 106 2.00 19.22 2.09
C ALA A 106 1.24 20.54 1.98
#